data_AF-A0A354HFC0-F1
#
_entry.id   AF-A0A354HFC0-F1
#
_cell.length_a   1.000
_cell.length_b   1.000
_cell.length_c   1.000
_cell.angle_alpha   90.00
_cell.angle_beta   90.00
_cell.angle_gamma   90.00
#
_symmetry.space_group_name_H-M   'P 1'
#
loop_
_entity.id
_entity.type
_entity.pdbx_description
1 polymer ?
#
loop_
_entity_poly.entity_id
_entity_poly.type
_entity_poly.pdbx_seq_one_letter_code
_entity_poly.pdbx_strand_id
1 'polypeptide(L)' 'MKATGIVRRIDDLGRVVIPKEIRRTMRIREGDPPLITLRQSVFCEAVLSLSERLGQE' A
#
# COMPACT_ATOMS: atom_id res chain seq x y z
N MET A 1 14.14 -7.12 -5.53
CA MET A 1 13.47 -6.66 -4.30
C MET A 1 12.92 -7.88 -3.58
N LYS A 2 13.43 -8.22 -2.39
CA LYS A 2 12.87 -9.34 -1.61
C LYS A 2 11.45 -8.97 -1.18
N ALA A 3 10.47 -9.83 -1.46
CA ALA A 3 9.13 -9.69 -0.91
C ALA A 3 9.26 -9.74 0.61
N THR A 4 8.91 -8.65 1.32
CA THR A 4 8.99 -8.61 2.77
C THR A 4 7.94 -9.52 3.43
N GLY A 5 6.89 -9.93 2.70
CA GLY A 5 5.91 -10.91 3.19
C GLY A 5 5.12 -10.45 4.43
N ILE A 6 5.07 -9.13 4.69
CA ILE A 6 4.43 -8.59 5.89
C ILE A 6 2.96 -8.29 5.59
N VAL A 7 2.06 -9.11 6.14
CA VAL A 7 0.61 -8.86 6.09
C VAL A 7 0.21 -7.93 7.23
N ARG A 8 -0.51 -6.85 6.92
CA ARG A 8 -1.07 -5.94 7.92
C ARG A 8 -2.57 -5.82 7.72
N ARG A 9 -3.32 -5.97 8.81
CA ARG A 9 -4.76 -5.71 8.80
C ARG A 9 -5.01 -4.21 8.58
N ILE A 10 -6.02 -3.93 7.77
CA ILE A 10 -6.54 -2.58 7.54
C ILE A 10 -7.32 -2.16 8.79
N ASP A 11 -7.27 -0.88 9.15
CA ASP A 11 -8.14 -0.35 10.20
C ASP A 11 -9.54 -0.03 9.71
N ASP A 12 -10.44 0.34 10.63
CA ASP A 12 -11.86 0.59 10.32
C ASP A 12 -12.09 1.80 9.38
N LEU A 13 -11.05 2.62 9.16
CA LEU A 13 -11.07 3.77 8.27
C LEU A 13 -10.41 3.48 6.91
N GLY A 14 -9.92 2.25 6.68
CA GLY A 14 -9.27 1.88 5.44
C GLY A 14 -7.78 2.22 5.37
N ARG A 15 -7.15 2.63 6.47
CA ARG A 15 -5.71 2.98 6.48
C ARG A 15 -4.85 1.73 6.62
N VAL A 16 -3.72 1.71 5.92
CA VAL A 16 -2.71 0.65 6.02
C VAL A 16 -1.45 1.17 6.71
N VAL A 17 -0.95 0.44 7.71
CA VAL A 17 0.27 0.82 8.42
C VAL A 17 1.50 0.30 7.67
N ILE A 18 2.33 1.21 7.17
CA ILE A 18 3.61 0.87 6.52
C ILE A 18 4.62 0.41 7.58
N PRO A 19 5.25 -0.79 7.44
CA PRO A 19 6.28 -1.27 8.36
C PRO A 19 7.49 -0.33 8.52
N LYS A 20 8.17 -0.39 9.67
CA LYS A 20 9.30 0.52 9.98
C LYS A 20 10.47 0.37 9.01
N GLU A 21 10.73 -0.81 8.48
CA GLU A 21 11.80 -1.05 7.50
C GLU A 21 11.55 -0.31 6.20
N ILE A 22 10.35 -0.41 5.63
CA ILE A 22 9.98 0.34 4.42
C ILE A 22 10.10 1.84 4.68
N ARG A 23 9.61 2.32 5.83
CA ARG A 23 9.76 3.74 6.22
C ARG A 23 11.23 4.17 6.28
N ARG A 24 12.13 3.34 6.81
CA ARG A 24 13.57 3.62 6.88
C ARG A 24 14.24 3.61 5.51
N THR A 25 13.98 2.60 4.69
CA THR A 25 14.59 2.45 3.37
C THR A 25 14.12 3.53 2.40
N MET A 26 12.83 3.87 2.43
CA MET A 26 12.24 4.90 1.57
C MET A 26 12.35 6.31 2.17
N ARG A 27 12.98 6.46 3.34
CA ARG A 27 13.19 7.74 4.05
C ARG A 27 11.91 8.54 4.33
N ILE A 28 10.78 7.85 4.51
CA ILE A 28 9.48 8.45 4.84
C ILE A 28 9.50 8.94 6.29
N ARG A 29 9.27 10.24 6.50
CA ARG A 29 9.26 10.91 7.81
C ARG A 29 7.84 11.20 8.29
N GLU A 30 7.68 11.43 9.58
CA GLU A 30 6.41 11.97 10.12
C GLU A 30 6.14 13.34 9.52
N GLY A 31 4.91 13.55 9.05
CA GLY A 31 4.52 14.79 8.36
C GLY A 31 4.83 14.81 6.86
N ASP A 32 5.58 13.82 6.32
CA ASP A 32 5.57 13.64 4.86
C ASP A 32 4.12 13.36 4.43
N PRO A 33 3.63 14.04 3.38
CA PRO A 33 2.31 13.74 2.87
C PRO A 33 2.26 12.23 2.59
N PRO A 34 1.19 11.53 3.01
CA PRO A 34 1.07 10.10 2.74
C PRO A 34 1.37 9.85 1.26
N LEU A 35 1.94 8.70 0.93
CA LEU A 35 2.00 8.24 -0.46
C LEU A 35 0.57 7.95 -0.93
N ILE A 36 -0.21 9.00 -1.14
CA ILE A 36 -1.46 9.00 -1.89
C ILE A 36 -1.01 8.98 -3.34
N THR A 37 -1.19 7.84 -4.01
CA THR A 37 -1.29 7.84 -5.47
C THR A 37 -2.32 8.92 -5.82
N LEU A 38 -1.86 10.01 -6.45
CA LEU A 38 -2.61 11.26 -6.69
C LEU A 38 -3.79 11.12 -7.69
N ARG A 39 -4.30 9.91 -7.86
CA ARG A 39 -5.46 9.60 -8.71
C ARG A 39 -6.17 8.41 -8.07
N GLN A 40 -7.34 8.65 -7.48
CA GLN A 40 -8.22 7.58 -7.01
C GLN A 40 -8.45 6.51 -8.11
N SER A 41 -8.50 6.93 -9.37
CA SER A 41 -8.64 6.03 -10.52
C SER A 41 -7.48 5.05 -10.66
N VAL A 42 -6.23 5.52 -10.59
CA VAL A 42 -5.04 4.67 -10.81
C VAL A 42 -4.84 3.69 -9.65
N PHE A 43 -5.20 4.06 -8.42
CA PHE A 43 -5.17 3.12 -7.30
C PHE A 43 -6.24 2.04 -7.46
N CYS A 44 -7.48 2.40 -7.80
CA CYS A 44 -8.54 1.44 -8.05
C CYS A 44 -8.20 0.50 -9.22
N GLU A 45 -7.68 1.03 -10.32
CA GLU A 45 -7.22 0.21 -11.46
C GLU A 45 -6.09 -0.74 -11.07
N ALA A 46 -5.11 -0.30 -10.28
CA ALA A 46 -4.03 -1.15 -9.81
C ALA A 46 -4.52 -2.26 -8.87
N VAL A 47 -5.48 -1.96 -7.98
CA VAL A 47 -6.09 -2.96 -7.08
C VAL A 47 -6.99 -3.93 -7.85
N LEU A 48 -7.78 -3.45 -8.81
CA LEU A 48 -8.61 -4.29 -9.67
C LEU A 48 -7.75 -5.23 -10.53
N SER A 49 -6.72 -4.69 -11.19
CA SER A 49 -5.76 -5.49 -11.96
C SER A 49 -5.03 -6.51 -11.08
N LEU A 50 -4.74 -6.17 -9.82
CA LEU A 50 -4.18 -7.12 -8.87
C LEU A 50 -5.18 -8.22 -8.48
N SER A 51 -6.45 -7.87 -8.27
CA SER A 51 -7.53 -8.81 -7.96
C SER A 51 -7.72 -9.83 -9.09
N GLU A 52 -7.77 -9.36 -10.34
CA GLU A 52 -7.85 -10.20 -11.54
C GLU A 52 -6.67 -11.17 -11.64
N ARG A 53 -5.45 -10.71 -11.33
CA ARG A 53 -4.24 -11.54 -11.34
C ARG A 53 -4.19 -12.56 -10.21
N LEU A 54 -4.92 -12.35 -9.13
CA LEU A 54 -5.01 -13.26 -7.98
C LEU A 54 -6.16 -14.27 -8.12
N GLY A 55 -6.88 -14.27 -9.24
CA GLY A 55 -7.89 -15.27 -9.57
C GLY A 55 -9.12 -15.24 -8.65
N GLN A 56 -9.44 -14.09 -8.09
CA GLN A 56 -10.71 -13.90 -7.39
C GLN A 56 -11.73 -13.39 -8.40
N GLU A 57 -12.69 -14.26 -8.77
CA GLU A 57 -13.94 -13.87 -9.46
C GLU A 57 -14.76 -12.89 -8.61
#